data_AF-A0A420IP82-F1
#
_entry.id   AF-A0A420IP82-F1
#
_cell.length_a   1.000
_cell.length_b   1.000
_cell.length_c   1.000
_cell.angle_alpha   90.00
_cell.angle_beta   90.00
_cell.angle_gamma   90.00
#
_symmetry.space_group_name_H-M   'P 1'
#
loop_
_entity.id
_entity.type
_entity.pdbx_description
1 polymer ?
#
loop_
_entity_poly.entity_id
_entity_poly.type
_entity_poly.pdbx_seq_one_letter_code
_entity_poly.pdbx_strand_id
1 'polypeptide(L)'
;MNVWQNGEYRDEALIEAFQEDFAEWTIKLFDIADRLLLRDLRDHLRQNGVFIENRPGVKYAKQLENILTQDVEHNWTEQEIEFVTKRGAFNSRFNTKNEYSSQYPGERTEKQDEQVPVIPEIFTSKNSSKSKY
;
A
#
# COMPACT_ATOMS: atom_id res chain seq x y z
N MET A 1 -25.76 5.72 -10.18
CA MET A 1 -24.58 5.99 -9.33
C MET A 1 -23.76 4.73 -9.32
N ASN A 2 -22.55 4.77 -9.86
CA ASN A 2 -21.66 3.61 -9.85
C ASN A 2 -20.92 3.60 -8.51
N VAL A 3 -21.06 2.53 -7.73
CA VAL A 3 -20.44 2.40 -6.39
C VAL A 3 -18.92 2.62 -6.45
N TRP A 4 -18.29 2.23 -7.56
CA TRP A 4 -16.87 2.41 -7.86
C TRP A 4 -16.41 3.86 -8.11
N GLN A 5 -17.33 4.77 -8.46
CA GLN A 5 -16.99 6.20 -8.67
C GLN A 5 -16.92 6.99 -7.37
N ASN A 6 -17.52 6.48 -6.29
CA ASN A 6 -17.57 7.14 -4.98
C ASN A 6 -16.69 6.44 -3.93
N GLY A 7 -16.04 5.33 -4.28
CA GLY A 7 -15.16 4.60 -3.37
C GLY A 7 -13.78 5.26 -3.33
N GLU A 8 -13.41 5.81 -2.18
CA GLU A 8 -12.06 6.32 -1.87
C GLU A 8 -10.99 5.20 -1.79
N TYR A 9 -11.27 4.03 -2.35
CA TYR A 9 -10.37 2.89 -2.33
C TYR A 9 -9.08 3.23 -3.08
N ARG A 10 -7.97 3.13 -2.36
CA ARG A 10 -6.61 3.39 -2.83
C ARG A 10 -5.70 2.37 -2.18
N ASP A 11 -4.53 2.22 -2.80
CA ASP A 11 -3.41 1.46 -2.26
C ASP A 11 -3.87 0.05 -1.82
N GLU A 12 -3.71 -0.30 -0.55
CA GLU A 12 -4.00 -1.64 0.00
C GLU A 12 -5.49 -1.99 -0.07
N ALA A 13 -6.37 -1.06 0.32
CA ALA A 13 -7.81 -1.32 0.35
C ALA A 13 -8.38 -1.58 -1.06
N LEU A 14 -7.77 -1.00 -2.10
CA LEU A 14 -8.19 -1.21 -3.48
C LEU A 14 -7.77 -2.58 -4.00
N ILE A 15 -6.55 -3.03 -3.70
CA ILE A 15 -6.11 -4.36 -4.12
C ILE A 15 -6.86 -5.46 -3.37
N GLU A 16 -7.12 -5.30 -2.07
CA GLU A 16 -7.92 -6.24 -1.28
C GLU A 16 -9.34 -6.39 -1.85
N ALA A 17 -10.03 -5.28 -2.09
CA ALA A 17 -11.37 -5.30 -2.69
C ALA A 17 -11.35 -5.95 -4.08
N PHE A 18 -10.34 -5.65 -4.89
CA PHE A 18 -10.17 -6.29 -6.21
C PHE A 18 -9.93 -7.80 -6.08
N GLN A 19 -9.11 -8.23 -5.14
CA GLN A 19 -8.83 -9.65 -4.91
C GLN A 19 -10.08 -10.39 -4.41
N GLU A 20 -10.88 -9.78 -3.55
CA GLU A 20 -12.14 -10.34 -3.04
C GLU A 20 -13.19 -10.47 -4.16
N ASP A 21 -13.44 -9.40 -4.92
CA ASP A 21 -14.47 -9.35 -5.97
C ASP A 21 -14.16 -10.31 -7.13
N PHE A 22 -12.87 -10.55 -7.40
CA PHE A 22 -12.39 -11.32 -8.54
C PHE A 22 -11.66 -12.62 -8.11
N ALA A 23 -11.84 -13.09 -6.86
CA ALA A 23 -11.11 -14.24 -6.31
C ALA A 23 -11.21 -15.51 -7.15
N GLU A 24 -12.36 -15.75 -7.79
CA GLU A 24 -12.62 -16.93 -8.63
C GLU A 24 -12.28 -16.69 -10.11
N TRP A 25 -11.84 -15.49 -10.48
CA TRP A 25 -11.55 -15.16 -11.86
C TRP A 25 -10.19 -15.72 -12.30
N THR A 26 -10.14 -16.14 -13.55
CA THR A 26 -8.92 -16.59 -14.22
C THR A 26 -8.67 -15.75 -15.46
N ILE A 27 -7.48 -15.85 -16.05
CA ILE A 27 -7.19 -15.20 -17.34
C ILE A 27 -8.26 -15.47 -18.40
N LYS A 28 -8.86 -16.67 -18.42
CA LYS A 28 -9.91 -17.03 -19.39
C LYS A 28 -11.17 -16.20 -19.20
N LEU A 29 -11.56 -15.91 -17.96
CA LEU A 29 -12.70 -15.05 -17.66
C LEU A 29 -12.41 -13.61 -18.06
N PHE A 30 -11.21 -13.11 -17.76
CA PHE A 30 -10.81 -11.78 -18.20
C PHE A 30 -10.72 -11.66 -19.73
N ASP A 31 -10.24 -12.67 -20.46
CA ASP A 31 -10.10 -12.62 -21.94
C ASP A 31 -11.47 -12.58 -22.67
N ILE A 32 -12.58 -12.91 -21.99
CA ILE A 32 -13.95 -12.76 -22.51
C ILE A 32 -14.39 -11.28 -22.49
N ALA A 33 -13.88 -10.50 -21.54
CA ALA A 33 -14.26 -9.10 -21.38
C ALA A 33 -13.70 -8.21 -22.48
N ASP A 34 -14.35 -7.07 -22.70
CA ASP A 34 -13.90 -6.09 -23.70
C ASP A 34 -12.50 -5.56 -23.38
N ARG A 35 -11.64 -5.53 -24.40
CA ARG A 35 -10.23 -5.16 -24.24
C ARG A 35 -10.04 -3.72 -23.76
N LEU A 36 -10.92 -2.79 -24.15
CA LEU A 36 -10.84 -1.40 -23.71
C LEU A 36 -11.27 -1.29 -22.25
N LEU A 37 -12.29 -2.04 -21.81
CA LEU A 37 -12.66 -2.11 -20.40
C LEU A 37 -11.53 -2.66 -19.53
N LEU A 38 -10.84 -3.73 -19.97
CA LEU A 38 -9.68 -4.25 -19.24
C LEU A 38 -8.53 -3.23 -19.16
N ARG A 39 -8.31 -2.46 -20.22
CA ARG A 39 -7.30 -1.40 -20.24
C ARG A 39 -7.64 -0.32 -19.23
N ASP A 40 -8.90 0.13 -19.22
CA ASP A 40 -9.36 1.22 -18.38
C ASP A 40 -9.37 0.79 -16.90
N LEU A 41 -9.78 -0.45 -16.60
CA LEU A 41 -9.67 -1.06 -15.26
C LEU A 41 -8.22 -1.11 -14.78
N ARG A 42 -7.31 -1.62 -15.61
CA ARG A 42 -5.88 -1.67 -15.29
C ARG A 42 -5.31 -0.28 -15.03
N ASP A 43 -5.67 0.70 -15.86
CA ASP A 43 -5.18 2.06 -15.70
C ASP A 43 -5.75 2.71 -14.42
N HIS A 44 -7.01 2.44 -14.08
CA HIS A 44 -7.61 2.87 -12.82
C HIS A 44 -6.91 2.28 -11.60
N LEU A 45 -6.67 0.96 -11.58
CA LEU A 45 -5.94 0.29 -10.49
C LEU A 45 -4.54 0.91 -10.30
N ARG A 46 -3.80 1.09 -11.40
CA ARG A 46 -2.44 1.67 -11.35
C ARG A 46 -2.43 3.11 -10.85
N GLN A 47 -3.39 3.93 -11.29
CA GLN A 47 -3.47 5.33 -10.88
C GLN A 47 -3.80 5.48 -9.40
N ASN A 48 -4.45 4.50 -8.77
CA ASN A 48 -4.87 4.55 -7.38
C ASN A 48 -4.00 3.66 -6.46
N GLY A 49 -2.76 3.35 -6.85
CA GLY A 49 -1.77 2.75 -5.94
C GLY A 49 -1.55 1.25 -6.07
N VAL A 50 -2.21 0.57 -7.01
CA VAL A 50 -1.95 -0.85 -7.27
C VAL A 50 -0.74 -0.99 -8.20
N PHE A 51 0.28 -1.71 -7.77
CA PHE A 51 1.41 -2.01 -8.62
C PHE A 51 0.98 -2.92 -9.78
N ILE A 52 1.37 -2.56 -11.00
CA ILE A 52 1.11 -3.38 -12.19
C ILE A 52 2.35 -3.37 -13.05
N GLU A 53 2.93 -4.55 -13.24
CA GLU A 53 4.14 -4.70 -14.00
C GLU A 53 3.92 -4.31 -15.48
N ASN A 54 4.68 -3.32 -15.95
CA ASN A 54 4.58 -2.83 -17.32
C ASN A 54 5.56 -3.58 -18.25
N ARG A 55 5.15 -4.79 -18.67
CA ARG A 55 5.87 -5.58 -19.68
C ARG A 55 5.22 -5.45 -21.07
N PRO A 56 5.95 -5.00 -22.10
CA PRO A 56 5.45 -5.01 -23.48
C PRO A 56 5.03 -6.41 -23.91
N GLY A 57 3.94 -6.52 -24.66
CA GLY A 57 3.44 -7.80 -25.20
C GLY A 57 2.63 -8.66 -24.22
N VAL A 58 2.48 -8.25 -22.96
CA VAL A 58 1.60 -8.94 -22.01
C VAL A 58 0.16 -8.45 -22.19
N LYS A 59 -0.79 -9.38 -22.32
CA LYS A 59 -2.23 -9.08 -22.41
C LYS A 59 -2.74 -8.46 -21.10
N TYR A 60 -3.69 -7.54 -21.19
CA TYR A 60 -4.33 -6.93 -20.01
C TYR A 60 -4.96 -7.97 -19.08
N ALA A 61 -5.62 -8.99 -19.64
CA ALA A 61 -6.17 -10.12 -18.87
C ALA A 61 -5.11 -10.82 -18.00
N LYS A 62 -3.90 -11.03 -18.53
CA LYS A 62 -2.80 -11.63 -17.77
C LYS A 62 -2.28 -10.69 -16.68
N GLN A 63 -2.20 -9.39 -16.98
CA GLN A 63 -1.78 -8.40 -15.98
C GLN A 63 -2.77 -8.35 -14.81
N LEU A 64 -4.08 -8.38 -15.08
CA LEU A 64 -5.12 -8.37 -14.04
C LEU A 64 -5.16 -9.66 -13.23
N GLU A 65 -4.98 -10.83 -13.86
CA GLU A 65 -4.84 -12.10 -13.14
C GLU A 65 -3.64 -12.08 -12.18
N ASN A 66 -2.51 -11.50 -12.59
CA ASN A 66 -1.33 -11.42 -11.72
C ASN A 66 -1.59 -10.62 -10.44
N ILE A 67 -2.47 -9.60 -10.50
CA ILE A 67 -2.85 -8.78 -9.32
C ILE A 67 -3.61 -9.64 -8.29
N LEU A 68 -4.35 -10.65 -8.73
CA LEU A 68 -5.10 -11.54 -7.83
C LEU A 68 -4.20 -12.33 -6.89
N THR A 69 -2.95 -12.57 -7.30
CA THR A 69 -1.93 -13.30 -6.52
C THR A 69 -0.82 -12.38 -6.00
N GLN A 70 -0.93 -11.08 -6.25
CA GLN A 70 0.07 -10.11 -5.84
C GLN A 70 -0.04 -9.85 -4.33
N ASP A 71 1.10 -9.60 -3.70
CA ASP A 71 1.12 -9.11 -2.32
C ASP A 71 0.42 -7.74 -2.22
N VAL A 72 -0.35 -7.56 -1.16
CA VAL A 72 -1.10 -6.32 -0.90
C VAL A 72 -0.12 -5.18 -0.60
N GLU A 73 0.96 -5.47 0.12
CA GLU A 73 2.00 -4.51 0.48
C GLU A 73 3.12 -4.47 -0.57
N HIS A 74 2.91 -3.71 -1.67
CA HIS A 74 3.98 -3.45 -2.63
C HIS A 74 4.87 -2.29 -2.17
N ASN A 75 6.17 -2.54 -2.02
CA ASN A 75 7.16 -1.51 -1.73
C ASN A 75 7.50 -0.73 -3.00
N TRP A 76 6.85 0.43 -3.17
CA TRP A 76 7.07 1.31 -4.32
C TRP A 76 8.46 1.95 -4.31
N THR A 77 9.19 1.80 -5.42
CA THR A 77 10.43 2.54 -5.66
C THR A 77 10.15 3.92 -6.25
N GLU A 78 11.08 4.86 -6.06
CA GLU A 78 10.96 6.22 -6.64
C GLU A 78 10.82 6.19 -8.18
N GLN A 79 11.46 5.24 -8.84
CA GLN A 79 11.42 5.06 -10.29
C GLN A 79 10.03 4.63 -10.77
N GLU A 80 9.37 3.74 -10.02
CA GLU A 80 8.01 3.28 -10.30
C GLU A 80 7.00 4.40 -10.07
N ILE A 81 7.14 5.15 -8.98
CA ILE A 81 6.30 6.32 -8.68
C ILE A 81 6.45 7.36 -9.79
N GLU A 82 7.68 7.67 -10.20
CA GLU A 82 7.94 8.62 -11.28
C GLU A 82 7.33 8.13 -12.61
N PHE A 83 7.45 6.84 -12.90
CA PHE A 83 6.88 6.24 -14.11
C PHE A 83 5.35 6.39 -14.17
N VAL A 84 4.64 6.12 -13.07
CA VAL A 84 3.18 6.27 -13.01
C VAL A 84 2.78 7.74 -13.07
N THR A 85 3.47 8.61 -12.32
CA THR A 85 3.19 10.05 -12.27
C THR A 85 3.44 10.73 -13.62
N LYS A 86 4.44 10.30 -14.40
CA LYS A 86 4.68 10.82 -15.77
C LYS A 86 3.55 10.47 -16.74
N ARG A 87 2.75 9.44 -16.46
CA ARG A 87 1.71 8.93 -17.35
C ARG A 87 0.31 9.44 -17.02
N GLY A 88 0.13 10.15 -15.90
CA GLY A 88 -1.15 10.74 -15.53
C GLY A 88 -1.28 10.99 -14.04
N ALA A 89 -2.52 11.02 -13.56
CA ALA A 89 -2.82 11.17 -12.14
C ALA A 89 -2.29 9.96 -11.35
N PHE A 90 -1.67 10.23 -10.20
CA PHE A 90 -1.26 9.21 -9.25
C PHE A 90 -1.85 9.54 -7.88
N ASN A 91 -3.00 8.92 -7.61
CA ASN A 91 -3.85 9.13 -6.44
C ASN A 91 -3.50 8.10 -5.35
N SER A 92 -2.25 8.06 -4.95
CA SER A 92 -1.71 7.11 -3.97
C SER A 92 -1.00 7.86 -2.85
N ARG A 93 -0.94 7.27 -1.65
CA ARG A 93 -0.13 7.79 -0.54
C ARG A 93 1.36 7.91 -0.87
N PHE A 94 1.85 7.14 -1.84
CA PHE A 94 3.23 7.15 -2.30
C PHE A 94 3.56 8.35 -3.22
N ASN A 95 2.58 9.16 -3.61
CA ASN A 95 2.82 10.36 -4.39
C ASN A 95 3.37 11.49 -3.51
N THR A 96 4.70 11.64 -3.50
CA THR A 96 5.40 12.69 -2.74
C THR A 96 5.15 14.12 -3.23
N LYS A 97 4.51 14.30 -4.41
CA LYS A 97 4.17 15.62 -4.98
C LYS A 97 2.72 16.02 -4.72
N ASN A 98 1.92 15.16 -4.11
CA ASN A 98 0.53 15.48 -3.79
C ASN A 98 0.49 16.13 -2.40
N GLU A 99 0.06 17.39 -2.29
CA GLU A 99 0.04 18.18 -1.03
C GLU A 99 -0.79 17.53 0.11
N TYR A 100 -1.52 16.45 -0.17
CA TYR A 100 -2.25 15.63 0.79
C TYR A 100 -1.41 14.53 1.49
N SER A 101 -0.14 14.33 1.14
CA SER A 101 0.74 13.35 1.81
C SER A 101 1.10 13.70 3.26
N SER A 102 0.59 14.82 3.79
CA SER A 102 0.91 15.34 5.12
C SER A 102 0.03 14.77 6.25
N GLN A 103 -0.94 13.89 5.96
CA GLN A 103 -1.99 13.55 6.92
C GLN A 103 -1.89 12.18 7.60
N TYR A 104 -0.80 11.43 7.41
CA TYR A 104 -0.48 10.29 8.26
C TYR A 104 0.93 10.42 8.85
N PRO A 105 1.10 10.29 10.18
CA PRO A 105 2.41 10.28 10.81
C PRO A 105 3.13 9.00 10.36
N GLY A 106 4.28 9.17 9.72
CA GLY A 106 5.09 8.07 9.21
C GLY A 106 5.35 7.01 10.29
N GLU A 107 5.09 5.76 9.94
CA GLU A 107 5.60 4.63 10.71
C GLU A 107 7.11 4.68 10.71
N ARG A 108 7.66 4.75 11.92
CA ARG A 108 9.09 4.58 12.18
C ARG A 108 9.50 3.20 11.69
N THR A 109 10.43 3.16 10.73
CA THR A 109 11.36 2.04 10.59
C THR A 109 12.15 1.89 11.89
N GLU A 110 11.74 0.96 12.75
CA GLU A 110 12.62 0.41 13.78
C GLU A 110 13.29 -0.84 13.21
N LYS A 111 14.52 -0.63 12.73
CA LYS A 111 15.50 -1.70 12.58
C LYS A 111 15.79 -2.26 13.97
N GLN A 112 15.47 -3.53 14.19
CA GLN A 112 15.98 -4.28 15.33
C GLN A 112 17.43 -4.67 15.02
N ASP A 113 18.38 -4.00 15.67
CA ASP A 113 19.69 -4.56 15.99
C ASP A 113 19.89 -4.43 17.50
N GLU A 114 20.20 -5.57 18.11
CA GLU A 114 20.31 -5.84 19.55
C GLU A 114 21.18 -4.83 20.31
N GLN A 115 20.66 -4.24 21.39
CA GLN A 115 21.46 -3.83 22.55
C GLN A 115 20.71 -4.13 23.86
N VAL A 116 21.34 -4.99 24.65
CA VAL A 116 20.94 -5.57 25.95
C VAL A 116 20.53 -4.48 26.97
N PRO A 117 19.48 -4.67 27.81
CA PRO A 117 19.08 -3.64 28.75
C PRO A 117 20.01 -3.59 29.97
N VAL A 118 20.76 -2.51 30.09
CA VAL A 118 21.47 -2.12 31.32
C VAL A 118 20.47 -1.40 32.22
N ILE A 119 20.15 -2.00 33.37
CA ILE A 119 19.30 -1.41 34.41
C ILE A 119 20.04 -0.22 35.06
N PRO A 120 19.49 1.00 35.12
CA PRO A 120 20.11 2.08 35.89
C PRO A 120 19.68 1.99 37.36
N GLU A 121 20.69 1.88 38.23
CA GLU A 121 20.59 1.96 39.68
C GLU A 121 19.95 3.28 40.15
N ILE A 122 18.97 3.15 41.04
CA ILE A 122 18.23 4.27 41.64
C ILE A 122 19.13 4.93 42.69
N PHE A 123 19.37 6.24 42.52
CA PHE A 123 20.15 7.06 43.43
C PHE A 123 19.69 6.95 44.89
N THR A 124 20.66 6.68 45.77
CA THR A 124 20.57 6.75 47.22
C THR A 124 20.39 8.20 47.72
N SER A 125 19.53 8.45 48.71
CA SER A 125 19.96 8.92 50.05
C SER A 125 18.79 9.23 51.00
N LYS A 126 18.86 8.56 52.17
CA LYS A 126 18.41 8.88 53.53
C LYS A 126 17.63 10.17 53.83
N ASN A 127 16.58 10.03 54.65
CA ASN A 127 16.54 10.47 56.07
C ASN A 127 15.21 10.00 56.71
N SER A 128 15.24 9.07 57.70
CA SER A 128 15.26 9.34 59.15
C SER A 128 14.10 10.20 59.67
N SER A 129 13.08 9.57 60.28
CA SER A 129 12.71 9.80 61.69
C SER A 129 11.35 9.17 62.09
N LYS A 130 11.41 8.27 63.08
CA LYS A 130 10.57 8.20 64.31
C LYS A 130 9.02 8.07 64.23
N SER A 131 8.55 6.94 64.78
CA SER A 131 7.77 6.82 66.05
C SER A 131 6.33 6.32 66.00
N LYS A 132 6.05 5.39 66.94
CA LYS A 132 4.77 4.92 67.52
C LYS A 132 3.96 3.98 66.59
N TYR A 133 3.51 2.80 67.03
CA TYR A 133 3.10 2.32 68.35
C TYR A 133 3.56 0.88 68.59
#